data_AF-R6DXC5-F1
#
_entry.id   AF-R6DXC5-F1
#
_cell.length_a   1.000
_cell.length_b   1.000
_cell.length_c   1.000
_cell.angle_alpha   90.00
_cell.angle_beta   90.00
_cell.angle_gamma   90.00
#
_symmetry.space_group_name_H-M   'P 1'
#
loop_
_entity.id
_entity.type
_entity.pdbx_description
1 polymer ?
#
loop_
_entity_poly.entity_id
_entity_poly.type
_entity_poly.pdbx_seq_one_letter_code
_entity_poly.pdbx_strand_id
1 'polypeptide(L)' 'MIKIKNEDVEFLKKYIFDNDTEKLDKLLNSKNINDLLIELNDWLAFEGFDKNYNLNKLGLRVQEIYDYVYANNE' A
#
# COMPACT_ATOMS: atom_id res chain seq x y z
N MET A 1 0.77 15.08 -4.96
CA MET A 1 0.41 13.72 -5.36
C MET A 1 1.58 12.83 -5.03
N ILE A 2 1.29 11.69 -4.42
CA ILE A 2 2.29 10.70 -4.05
C ILE A 2 2.87 10.10 -5.33
N LYS A 3 4.21 10.05 -5.44
CA LYS A 3 4.93 9.32 -6.47
C LYS A 3 4.76 7.83 -6.21
N ILE A 4 4.01 7.18 -7.09
CA ILE A 4 3.73 5.75 -7.08
C ILE A 4 3.59 5.30 -8.54
N LYS A 5 3.91 4.04 -8.86
CA LYS A 5 3.77 3.55 -10.24
C LYS A 5 2.31 3.23 -10.53
N ASN A 6 1.89 3.41 -11.78
CA ASN A 6 0.51 3.07 -12.17
C ASN A 6 0.20 1.59 -11.93
N GLU A 7 1.16 0.69 -12.16
CA GLU A 7 1.02 -0.73 -11.88
C GLU A 7 0.80 -1.04 -10.39
N ASP A 8 1.40 -0.24 -9.50
CA ASP A 8 1.22 -0.37 -8.05
C ASP A 8 -0.19 0.11 -7.67
N VAL A 9 -0.68 1.21 -8.27
CA VAL A 9 -2.04 1.70 -8.06
C VAL A 9 -3.08 0.66 -8.48
N GLU A 10 -2.91 0.06 -9.66
CA GLU A 10 -3.83 -0.98 -10.14
C GLU A 10 -3.78 -2.24 -9.27
N PHE A 11 -2.59 -2.60 -8.77
CA PHE A 11 -2.46 -3.68 -7.80
C PHE A 11 -3.22 -3.37 -6.50
N LEU A 12 -3.01 -2.19 -5.92
CA LEU A 12 -3.68 -1.77 -4.68
C LEU A 12 -5.20 -1.75 -4.86
N LYS A 13 -5.71 -1.20 -5.96
CA LYS A 13 -7.15 -1.22 -6.28
C LYS A 13 -7.71 -2.63 -6.36
N LYS A 14 -6.97 -3.57 -6.95
CA LYS A 14 -7.49 -4.92 -7.19
C LYS A 14 -7.43 -5.83 -5.99
N TYR A 15 -6.43 -5.67 -5.11
CA TYR A 15 -6.11 -6.64 -4.06
C TYR A 15 -6.22 -6.11 -2.64
N ILE A 16 -6.16 -4.79 -2.43
CA ILE A 16 -6.08 -4.18 -1.09
C ILE A 16 -7.28 -3.27 -0.83
N PHE A 17 -7.69 -2.49 -1.82
CA PHE A 17 -8.80 -1.55 -1.78
C PHE A 17 -9.93 -1.96 -2.74
N ASP A 18 -10.09 -3.26 -2.98
CA ASP A 18 -11.07 -3.83 -3.93
C ASP A 18 -12.51 -3.40 -3.65
N ASN A 19 -12.84 -3.19 -2.38
CA ASN A 19 -14.15 -2.75 -1.91
C ASN A 19 -14.25 -1.24 -1.62
N ASP A 20 -13.13 -0.50 -1.64
CA ASP A 20 -13.10 0.94 -1.33
C ASP A 20 -12.00 1.68 -2.11
N THR A 21 -12.14 1.67 -3.43
CA THR A 21 -11.21 2.39 -4.32
C THR A 21 -11.23 3.91 -4.12
N GLU A 22 -12.33 4.47 -3.61
CA GLU A 22 -12.42 5.91 -3.27
C GLU A 22 -11.48 6.28 -2.12
N LYS A 23 -11.33 5.41 -1.11
CA LYS A 23 -10.36 5.60 -0.03
C LYS A 23 -8.94 5.68 -0.60
N LEU A 24 -8.57 4.77 -1.49
CA LEU A 24 -7.25 4.81 -2.14
C LEU A 24 -7.04 6.12 -2.91
N ASP A 25 -8.02 6.57 -3.69
CA ASP A 25 -7.92 7.83 -4.43
C ASP A 25 -7.74 9.03 -3.48
N LYS A 26 -8.39 9.05 -2.31
CA LYS A 26 -8.17 10.08 -1.28
C LYS A 26 -6.75 10.04 -0.72
N LEU A 27 -6.23 8.84 -0.42
CA LEU A 27 -4.88 8.65 0.11
C LEU A 27 -3.80 9.09 -0.90
N LEU A 28 -3.96 8.72 -2.17
CA LEU A 28 -3.04 9.11 -3.26
C LEU A 28 -2.99 10.63 -3.50
N ASN A 29 -4.10 11.31 -3.22
CA ASN A 29 -4.23 12.76 -3.30
C ASN A 29 -3.90 13.48 -1.98
N SER A 30 -3.55 12.75 -0.92
CA SER A 30 -3.15 13.38 0.33
C SER A 30 -1.89 14.22 0.15
N LYS A 31 -1.80 15.30 0.94
CA LYS A 31 -0.59 16.11 1.08
C LYS A 31 0.44 15.43 1.97
N ASN A 32 0.01 14.50 2.83
CA ASN A 32 0.85 13.80 3.77
C ASN A 32 1.05 12.36 3.29
N ILE A 33 2.29 12.02 2.93
CA ILE A 33 2.65 10.67 2.46
C ILE A 33 2.35 9.61 3.53
N ASN A 34 2.41 10.00 4.81
CA ASN A 34 2.19 9.10 5.92
C ASN A 34 0.76 8.56 5.94
N ASP A 35 -0.21 9.25 5.36
CA ASP A 35 -1.59 8.77 5.31
C ASP A 35 -1.68 7.46 4.52
N LEU A 36 -0.98 7.38 3.37
CA LEU A 36 -0.90 6.14 2.60
C LEU A 36 -0.01 5.10 3.28
N LEU A 37 1.15 5.51 3.80
CA LEU A 37 2.10 4.58 4.43
C LEU A 37 1.51 3.89 5.66
N ILE A 38 0.78 4.62 6.51
CA ILE A 38 0.10 4.06 7.69
C ILE A 38 -0.91 3.01 7.24
N GLU A 39 -1.75 3.32 6.24
CA GLU A 39 -2.75 2.37 5.75
C GLU A 39 -2.12 1.08 5.19
N LEU A 40 -1.04 1.20 4.41
CA LEU A 40 -0.32 0.04 3.88
C LEU A 40 0.35 -0.77 5.01
N ASN A 41 0.91 -0.10 6.01
CA ASN A 41 1.50 -0.75 7.18
C ASN A 41 0.46 -1.49 8.03
N ASP A 42 -0.70 -0.89 8.25
CA ASP A 42 -1.79 -1.50 9.02
C ASP A 42 -2.34 -2.73 8.28
N TRP A 43 -2.49 -2.65 6.96
CA TRP A 43 -2.85 -3.81 6.15
C TRP A 43 -1.79 -4.91 6.22
N LEU A 44 -0.50 -4.57 6.13
CA LEU A 44 0.60 -5.52 6.28
C LEU A 44 0.57 -6.23 7.63
N ALA A 45 0.34 -5.49 8.72
CA ALA A 45 0.29 -6.04 10.06
C ALA A 45 -0.87 -7.04 10.25
N PHE A 46 -1.98 -6.86 9.55
CA PHE A 46 -3.17 -7.69 9.69
C PHE A 46 -3.23 -8.85 8.68
N GLU A 47 -2.93 -8.58 7.40
CA GLU A 47 -3.11 -9.51 6.28
C GLU A 47 -1.80 -9.89 5.57
N GLY A 48 -0.70 -9.18 5.83
CA GLY A 48 0.55 -9.31 5.07
C GLY A 48 1.39 -10.55 5.40
N PHE A 49 1.13 -11.19 6.53
CA PHE A 49 1.93 -12.32 7.03
C PHE A 49 1.17 -13.64 6.96
N ASP A 50 1.90 -14.73 6.75
CA ASP A 50 1.38 -16.08 6.92
C ASP A 50 1.39 -16.51 8.40
N LYS A 51 0.85 -17.70 8.68
CA LYS A 51 0.79 -18.28 10.04
C LYS A 51 2.16 -18.47 10.72
N ASN A 52 3.26 -18.41 9.95
CA ASN A 52 4.62 -18.55 10.45
C ASN A 52 5.32 -17.19 10.58
N TYR A 53 4.57 -16.08 10.47
CA TYR A 53 5.08 -14.71 10.50
C TYR A 53 6.05 -14.36 9.37
N ASN A 54 5.97 -15.06 8.23
CA ASN A 54 6.66 -14.65 7.01
C ASN A 54 5.73 -13.81 6.14
N LEU A 55 6.27 -12.84 5.40
CA LEU A 55 5.47 -12.14 4.39
C LEU A 55 4.89 -13.13 3.39
N ASN A 56 3.58 -13.10 3.23
CA ASN A 56 2.92 -13.86 2.18
C ASN A 56 3.11 -13.17 0.82
N LYS A 57 2.64 -13.78 -0.28
CA LYS A 57 2.86 -13.24 -1.64
C LYS A 57 2.27 -11.83 -1.81
N LEU A 58 1.12 -11.54 -1.21
CA LEU A 58 0.52 -10.20 -1.28
C LEU A 58 1.28 -9.24 -0.36
N GLY A 59 1.62 -9.66 0.86
CA GLY A 59 2.42 -8.89 1.79
C GLY A 59 3.75 -8.45 1.22
N LEU A 60 4.48 -9.36 0.56
CA LEU A 60 5.74 -9.01 -0.12
C LEU A 60 5.52 -7.89 -1.15
N ARG A 61 4.46 -8.01 -1.96
CA ARG A 61 4.16 -7.00 -2.98
C ARG A 61 3.75 -5.66 -2.38
N VAL A 62 2.99 -5.65 -1.28
CA VAL A 62 2.62 -4.42 -0.57
C VAL A 62 3.84 -3.78 0.09
N GLN A 63 4.76 -4.57 0.66
CA GLN A 63 6.02 -4.08 1.21
C GLN A 63 6.87 -3.39 0.15
N GLU A 64 7.00 -3.97 -1.04
CA GLU A 64 7.72 -3.33 -2.16
C GLU A 64 7.13 -1.97 -2.56
N ILE A 65 5.79 -1.87 -2.56
CA ILE A 65 5.08 -0.62 -2.84
C ILE A 65 5.32 0.39 -1.73
N TYR A 66 5.21 -0.03 -0.46
CA TYR A 66 5.50 0.80 0.71
C TYR A 66 6.91 1.39 0.62
N ASP A 67 7.91 0.53 0.41
CA ASP A 67 9.32 0.93 0.35
C ASP A 67 9.59 1.90 -0.80
N TYR A 68 8.97 1.66 -1.96
CA TYR A 68 9.07 2.58 -3.09
C TYR A 68 8.45 3.94 -2.78
N VAL A 69 7.24 3.96 -2.22
CA VAL A 69 6.56 5.21 -1.85
C VAL A 69 7.39 5.97 -0.83
N TYR A 70 7.86 5.30 0.23
CA TYR A 70 8.69 5.91 1.27
C TYR A 70 9.97 6.53 0.66
N ALA A 71 10.73 5.76 -0.11
CA ALA A 71 12.01 6.21 -0.66
C ALA A 71 11.90 7.32 -1.73
N ASN A 72 10.75 7.46 -2.39
CA ASN A 72 10.60 8.39 -3.52
C ASN A 72 9.78 9.65 -3.18
N ASN A 73 9.23 9.75 -1.97
CA ASN A 73 8.37 10.86 -1.56
C ASN A 73 8.87 11.64 -0.32
N GLU A 74 10.12 11.44 0.08
CA GLU A 74 10.84 12.36 0.98
C GLU A 74 10.99 13.76 0.37
#